data_AF-A0A8C4WJA6-F1
#
_entry.id   AF-A0A8C4WJA6-F1
#
_cell.length_a   1.000
_cell.length_b   1.000
_cell.length_c   1.000
_cell.angle_alpha   90.00
_cell.angle_beta   90.00
_cell.angle_gamma   90.00
#
_symmetry.space_group_name_H-M   'P 1'
#
loop_
_entity.id
_entity.type
_entity.pdbx_description
1 polymer ?
#
loop_
_entity_poly.entity_id
_entity_poly.type
_entity_poly.pdbx_seq_one_letter_code
_entity_poly.pdbx_strand_id
1 'polypeptide(L)'
;MSALKTLQEKIRRLELERSQAEDNLSCLSIEAAQYKKTLQLETNVKDIAHEELIQQKKDVSVQLSAAQSRCSLLEKQLDYMRKIVFNAELEKNMVLEQQTPLQKEKDQNHMELHAKLEKLEILEKECFRLSNTQRTAEDKIKQLEEKLREEEHQRKLIQDKAAQLQTGLEINRMLTSSVSSQNEPTKKSRKKKIAKVTCKFVIFFLFSSLKSASSSHSVSANVQSVLHIMKHRSPCVLSRCVEADEHRISRRTTACKSASSCSTSSSVTDNLSDLLLAIQDELGQMSFEHQELLKQIQETQNCEVREDLERELDCLVKQMEIKGEQISKLKKHQASALSGNSIYLECTVPLGFQDIQVQQETYLKHVSDSNTHPCLCLESNDGLNSF
;
A
#
# COMPACT_ATOMS: atom_id res chain seq x y z
N MET A 1 -152.44 16.54 -43.63
CA MET A 1 -151.37 16.06 -44.54
C MET A 1 -149.98 16.66 -44.29
N SER A 2 -149.82 17.87 -43.73
CA SER A 2 -148.47 18.49 -43.62
C SER A 2 -147.51 17.82 -42.62
N ALA A 3 -147.99 17.46 -41.41
CA ALA A 3 -147.12 16.99 -40.32
C ALA A 3 -146.37 15.68 -40.62
N LEU A 4 -147.01 14.71 -41.28
CA LEU A 4 -146.40 13.41 -41.60
C LEU A 4 -145.20 13.56 -42.55
N LYS A 5 -145.31 14.42 -43.57
CA LYS A 5 -144.20 14.71 -44.49
C LYS A 5 -143.03 15.39 -43.78
N THR A 6 -143.31 16.30 -42.84
CA THR A 6 -142.28 16.94 -42.01
C THR A 6 -141.55 15.94 -41.12
N LEU A 7 -142.26 14.94 -40.56
CA LEU A 7 -141.65 13.88 -39.76
C LEU A 7 -140.78 12.94 -40.62
N GLN A 8 -141.25 12.53 -41.80
CA GLN A 8 -140.51 11.67 -42.73
C GLN A 8 -139.20 12.33 -43.19
N GLU A 9 -139.22 13.61 -43.57
CA GLU A 9 -138.00 14.34 -43.94
C GLU A 9 -137.05 14.53 -42.74
N LYS A 10 -137.58 14.68 -41.51
CA LYS A 10 -136.75 14.72 -40.30
C LYS A 10 -136.08 13.38 -40.01
N ILE A 11 -136.77 12.26 -40.19
CA ILE A 11 -136.20 10.91 -40.05
C ILE A 11 -135.10 10.70 -41.09
N ARG A 12 -135.37 10.97 -42.37
CA ARG A 12 -134.39 10.85 -43.46
C ARG A 12 -133.13 11.70 -43.21
N ARG A 13 -133.30 12.90 -42.64
CA ARG A 13 -132.18 13.77 -42.25
C ARG A 13 -131.37 13.18 -41.09
N LEU A 14 -132.04 12.70 -40.04
CA LEU A 14 -131.38 12.06 -38.90
C LEU A 14 -130.64 10.78 -39.29
N GLU A 15 -131.17 10.00 -40.24
CA GLU A 15 -130.49 8.81 -40.79
C GLU A 15 -129.22 9.18 -41.57
N LEU A 16 -129.27 10.26 -42.35
CA LEU A 16 -128.10 10.80 -43.06
C LEU A 16 -127.05 11.35 -42.09
N GLU A 17 -127.47 12.13 -41.10
CA GLU A 17 -126.60 12.66 -40.04
C GLU A 17 -125.98 11.53 -39.20
N ARG A 18 -126.73 10.44 -38.94
CA ARG A 18 -126.23 9.25 -38.24
C ARG A 18 -125.18 8.51 -39.07
N SER A 19 -125.43 8.27 -40.36
CA SER A 19 -124.46 7.64 -41.27
C SER A 19 -123.18 8.49 -41.35
N GLN A 20 -123.31 9.81 -41.49
CA GLN A 20 -122.16 10.71 -41.54
C GLN A 20 -121.37 10.72 -40.21
N ALA A 21 -122.05 10.61 -39.06
CA ALA A 21 -121.39 10.48 -37.77
C ALA A 21 -120.69 9.11 -37.59
N GLU A 22 -121.29 8.03 -38.08
CA GLU A 22 -120.70 6.68 -38.11
C GLU A 22 -119.44 6.65 -38.99
N ASP A 23 -119.49 7.22 -40.19
CA ASP A 23 -118.35 7.35 -41.11
C ASP A 23 -117.22 8.20 -40.50
N ASN A 24 -117.57 9.37 -39.93
CA ASN A 24 -116.60 10.24 -39.24
C ASN A 24 -115.93 9.52 -38.05
N LEU A 25 -116.69 8.77 -37.25
CA LEU A 25 -116.16 8.00 -36.12
C LEU A 25 -115.24 6.87 -36.61
N SER A 26 -115.58 6.21 -37.71
CA SER A 26 -114.75 5.19 -38.36
C SER A 26 -113.42 5.79 -38.84
N CYS A 27 -113.46 6.91 -39.55
CA CYS A 27 -112.26 7.64 -39.98
C CYS A 27 -111.38 8.06 -38.81
N LEU A 28 -111.95 8.66 -37.76
CA LEU A 28 -111.22 9.07 -36.56
C LEU A 28 -110.61 7.87 -35.80
N SER A 29 -111.30 6.72 -35.78
CA SER A 29 -110.78 5.49 -35.18
C SER A 29 -109.56 4.95 -35.94
N ILE A 30 -109.61 4.98 -37.27
CA ILE A 30 -108.48 4.60 -38.13
C ILE A 30 -107.30 5.56 -37.93
N GLU A 31 -107.54 6.88 -37.91
CA GLU A 31 -106.50 7.89 -37.70
C GLU A 31 -105.85 7.77 -36.31
N ALA A 32 -106.66 7.60 -35.25
CA ALA A 32 -106.17 7.37 -33.89
C ALA A 32 -105.33 6.08 -33.77
N ALA A 33 -105.73 4.99 -34.45
CA ALA A 33 -104.96 3.76 -34.51
C ALA A 33 -103.61 3.95 -35.26
N GLN A 34 -103.58 4.77 -36.32
CA GLN A 34 -102.37 5.12 -37.05
C GLN A 34 -101.42 6.00 -36.23
N TYR A 35 -101.92 7.03 -35.52
CA TYR A 35 -101.10 7.82 -34.59
C TYR A 35 -100.51 6.95 -33.48
N LYS A 36 -101.30 6.06 -32.87
CA LYS A 36 -100.82 5.13 -31.83
C LYS A 36 -99.69 4.24 -32.36
N LYS A 37 -99.82 3.70 -33.58
CA LYS A 37 -98.78 2.88 -34.22
C LYS A 37 -97.51 3.69 -34.50
N THR A 38 -97.64 4.92 -35.01
CA THR A 38 -96.52 5.80 -35.32
C THR A 38 -95.76 6.20 -34.05
N LEU A 39 -96.48 6.58 -32.99
CA LEU A 39 -95.90 6.90 -31.69
C LEU A 39 -95.16 5.70 -31.08
N GLN A 40 -95.74 4.49 -31.16
CA GLN A 40 -95.07 3.28 -30.68
C GLN A 40 -93.78 2.98 -31.45
N LEU A 41 -93.76 3.18 -32.77
CA LEU A 41 -92.55 3.03 -33.59
C LEU A 41 -91.49 4.07 -33.20
N GLU A 42 -91.90 5.33 -32.97
CA GLU A 42 -90.98 6.40 -32.54
C GLU A 42 -90.35 6.09 -31.18
N THR A 43 -91.13 5.61 -30.21
CA THR A 43 -90.62 5.16 -28.89
C THR A 43 -89.64 4.00 -29.06
N ASN A 44 -90.01 2.95 -29.79
CA ASN A 44 -89.13 1.80 -30.01
C ASN A 44 -87.79 2.21 -30.66
N VAL A 45 -87.79 3.15 -31.61
CA VAL A 45 -86.57 3.67 -32.25
C VAL A 45 -85.72 4.46 -31.25
N LYS A 46 -86.33 5.26 -30.38
CA LYS A 46 -85.61 5.98 -29.30
C LYS A 46 -85.00 5.01 -28.29
N ASP A 47 -85.71 3.96 -27.92
CA ASP A 47 -85.22 2.94 -26.98
C ASP A 47 -84.01 2.19 -27.55
N ILE A 48 -84.07 1.77 -28.82
CA ILE A 48 -82.94 1.15 -29.53
C ILE A 48 -81.73 2.10 -29.58
N ALA A 49 -81.93 3.35 -30.00
CA ALA A 49 -80.85 4.34 -30.06
C ALA A 49 -80.25 4.64 -28.67
N HIS A 50 -81.05 4.57 -27.61
CA HIS A 50 -80.57 4.73 -26.24
C HIS A 50 -79.74 3.53 -25.78
N GLU A 51 -80.17 2.30 -26.08
CA GLU A 51 -79.44 1.09 -25.74
C GLU A 51 -78.12 0.98 -26.53
N GLU A 52 -78.11 1.34 -27.82
CA GLU A 52 -76.89 1.48 -28.63
C GLU A 52 -75.91 2.49 -28.02
N LEU A 53 -76.39 3.66 -27.59
CA LEU A 53 -75.56 4.68 -26.94
C LEU A 53 -75.00 4.20 -25.59
N ILE A 54 -75.80 3.46 -24.80
CA ILE A 54 -75.34 2.81 -23.58
C ILE A 54 -74.23 1.79 -23.89
N GLN A 55 -74.39 0.98 -24.95
CA GLN A 55 -73.41 -0.02 -25.33
C GLN A 55 -72.11 0.62 -25.81
N GLN A 56 -72.17 1.61 -26.71
CA GLN A 56 -71.00 2.39 -27.14
C GLN A 56 -70.26 3.01 -25.94
N LYS A 57 -70.99 3.55 -24.95
CA LYS A 57 -70.40 4.10 -23.72
C LYS A 57 -69.68 3.02 -22.90
N LYS A 58 -70.22 1.80 -22.80
CA LYS A 58 -69.54 0.67 -22.14
C LYS A 58 -68.27 0.28 -22.89
N ASP A 59 -68.33 0.15 -24.21
CA ASP A 59 -67.20 -0.27 -25.05
C ASP A 59 -66.05 0.75 -24.97
N VAL A 60 -66.35 2.05 -25.05
CA VAL A 60 -65.38 3.13 -24.83
C VAL A 60 -64.81 3.09 -23.40
N SER A 61 -65.62 2.79 -22.39
CA SER A 61 -65.15 2.66 -21.00
C SER A 61 -64.18 1.47 -20.82
N VAL A 62 -64.41 0.35 -21.52
CA VAL A 62 -63.50 -0.81 -21.52
C VAL A 62 -62.20 -0.49 -22.26
N GLN A 63 -62.28 0.18 -23.40
CA GLN A 63 -61.08 0.62 -24.13
C GLN A 63 -60.24 1.60 -23.30
N LEU A 64 -60.88 2.53 -22.60
CA LEU A 64 -60.21 3.49 -21.72
C LEU A 64 -59.51 2.79 -20.55
N SER A 65 -60.15 1.83 -19.88
CA SER A 65 -59.53 1.10 -18.77
C SER A 65 -58.36 0.21 -19.21
N ALA A 66 -58.46 -0.39 -20.41
CA ALA A 66 -57.36 -1.13 -21.03
C ALA A 66 -56.18 -0.20 -21.39
N ALA A 67 -56.46 0.99 -21.95
CA ALA A 67 -55.44 1.99 -22.26
C ALA A 67 -54.75 2.53 -20.99
N GLN A 68 -55.51 2.83 -19.93
CA GLN A 68 -54.98 3.23 -18.62
C GLN A 68 -54.09 2.15 -18.01
N SER A 69 -54.51 0.88 -18.07
CA SER A 69 -53.71 -0.25 -17.59
C SER A 69 -52.38 -0.39 -18.35
N ARG A 70 -52.41 -0.19 -19.68
CA ARG A 70 -51.20 -0.17 -20.51
C ARG A 70 -50.28 1.00 -20.16
N CYS A 71 -50.81 2.20 -19.93
CA CYS A 71 -50.01 3.35 -19.53
C CYS A 71 -49.33 3.12 -18.17
N SER A 72 -50.07 2.61 -17.17
CA SER A 72 -49.50 2.30 -15.85
C SER A 72 -48.42 1.23 -15.88
N LEU A 73 -48.49 0.26 -16.81
CA LEU A 73 -47.42 -0.70 -17.02
C LEU A 73 -46.15 -0.04 -17.62
N LEU A 74 -46.33 0.84 -18.61
CA LEU A 74 -45.21 1.57 -19.23
C LEU A 74 -44.54 2.54 -18.25
N GLU A 75 -45.31 3.22 -17.39
CA GLU A 75 -44.78 4.05 -16.30
C GLU A 75 -43.87 3.24 -15.36
N LYS A 76 -44.32 2.07 -14.91
CA LYS A 76 -43.52 1.16 -14.07
C LYS A 76 -42.25 0.67 -14.76
N GLN A 77 -42.32 0.41 -16.07
CA GLN A 77 -41.14 0.04 -16.86
C GLN A 77 -40.14 1.19 -16.98
N LEU A 78 -40.62 2.42 -17.22
CA LEU A 78 -39.76 3.62 -17.27
C LEU A 78 -39.12 3.91 -15.90
N ASP A 79 -39.84 3.74 -14.80
CA ASP A 79 -39.29 3.89 -13.45
C ASP A 79 -38.25 2.82 -13.10
N TYR A 80 -38.44 1.59 -13.58
CA TYR A 80 -37.41 0.56 -13.48
C TYR A 80 -36.18 0.93 -14.31
N MET A 81 -36.34 1.35 -15.57
CA MET A 81 -35.23 1.78 -16.42
C MET A 81 -34.46 2.97 -15.83
N ARG A 82 -35.16 3.97 -15.26
CA ARG A 82 -34.55 5.11 -14.54
C ARG A 82 -33.66 4.63 -13.40
N LYS A 83 -34.12 3.66 -12.60
CA LYS A 83 -33.33 3.08 -11.49
C LYS A 83 -32.10 2.32 -11.99
N ILE A 84 -32.23 1.54 -13.06
CA ILE A 84 -31.09 0.82 -13.65
C ILE A 84 -30.04 1.79 -14.21
N VAL A 85 -30.45 2.84 -14.93
CA VAL A 85 -29.55 3.88 -15.43
C VAL A 85 -28.86 4.62 -14.28
N PHE A 86 -29.62 5.03 -13.26
CA PHE A 86 -29.06 5.69 -12.08
C PHE A 86 -28.02 4.83 -11.35
N ASN A 87 -28.31 3.54 -11.15
CA ASN A 87 -27.36 2.62 -10.53
C ASN A 87 -26.09 2.44 -11.39
N ALA A 88 -26.24 2.27 -12.71
CA ALA A 88 -25.10 2.15 -13.62
C ALA A 88 -24.24 3.43 -13.67
N GLU A 89 -24.85 4.61 -13.59
CA GLU A 89 -24.13 5.89 -13.47
C GLU A 89 -23.39 5.99 -12.13
N LEU A 90 -24.00 5.55 -11.03
CA LEU A 90 -23.39 5.51 -9.70
C LEU A 90 -22.19 4.55 -9.67
N GLU A 91 -22.35 3.32 -10.17
CA GLU A 91 -21.27 2.34 -10.29
C GLU A 91 -20.11 2.87 -11.14
N LYS A 92 -20.41 3.48 -12.30
CA LYS A 92 -19.40 4.12 -13.16
C LYS A 92 -18.66 5.23 -12.42
N ASN A 93 -19.37 6.06 -11.65
CA ASN A 93 -18.74 7.14 -10.88
C ASN A 93 -17.85 6.59 -9.74
N MET A 94 -18.29 5.54 -9.02
CA MET A 94 -17.46 4.87 -8.01
C MET A 94 -16.19 4.27 -8.63
N VAL A 95 -16.28 3.63 -9.80
CA VAL A 95 -15.11 3.08 -10.51
C VAL A 95 -14.14 4.19 -10.93
N LEU A 96 -14.63 5.31 -11.46
CA LEU A 96 -13.81 6.47 -11.82
C LEU A 96 -13.12 7.10 -10.60
N GLU A 97 -13.85 7.21 -9.48
CA GLU A 97 -13.31 7.69 -8.21
C GLU A 97 -12.21 6.77 -7.67
N GLN A 98 -12.36 5.44 -7.77
CA GLN A 98 -11.32 4.48 -7.37
C GLN A 98 -10.10 4.42 -8.31
N GLN A 99 -10.30 4.70 -9.61
CA GLN A 99 -9.22 4.77 -10.60
C GLN A 99 -8.35 6.03 -10.43
N THR A 100 -8.94 7.16 -10.06
CA THR A 100 -8.22 8.44 -9.89
C THR A 100 -7.02 8.38 -8.92
N PRO A 101 -7.13 7.84 -7.69
CA PRO A 101 -5.98 7.67 -6.82
C PRO A 101 -5.04 6.56 -7.31
N LEU A 102 -5.53 5.51 -7.98
CA LEU A 102 -4.67 4.47 -8.55
C LEU A 102 -3.73 5.03 -9.62
N GLN A 103 -4.24 5.94 -10.47
CA GLN A 103 -3.42 6.55 -11.50
C GLN A 103 -2.35 7.45 -10.89
N LYS A 104 -2.72 8.29 -9.91
CA LYS A 104 -1.76 9.13 -9.17
C LYS A 104 -0.70 8.30 -8.44
N GLU A 105 -1.09 7.18 -7.84
CA GLU A 105 -0.21 6.20 -7.18
C GLU A 105 0.79 5.60 -8.20
N LYS A 106 0.30 5.18 -9.38
CA LYS A 106 1.16 4.69 -10.47
C LYS A 106 2.12 5.75 -11.00
N ASP A 107 1.64 6.98 -11.23
CA ASP A 107 2.44 8.09 -11.73
C ASP A 107 3.53 8.47 -10.72
N GLN A 108 3.19 8.54 -9.43
CA GLN A 108 4.13 8.77 -8.33
C GLN A 108 5.19 7.67 -8.24
N ASN A 109 4.78 6.39 -8.31
CA ASN A 109 5.70 5.26 -8.30
C ASN A 109 6.63 5.25 -9.54
N HIS A 110 6.12 5.68 -10.70
CA HIS A 110 6.92 5.82 -11.92
C HIS A 110 7.96 6.95 -11.79
N MET A 111 7.59 8.10 -11.21
CA MET A 111 8.52 9.19 -10.92
C MET A 111 9.59 8.77 -9.89
N GLU A 112 9.22 8.05 -8.84
CA GLU A 112 10.18 7.54 -7.84
C GLU A 112 11.14 6.50 -8.45
N LEU A 113 10.63 5.60 -9.28
CA LEU A 113 11.46 4.64 -10.02
C LEU A 113 12.45 5.35 -10.94
N HIS A 114 12.01 6.37 -11.69
CA HIS A 114 12.88 7.17 -12.54
C HIS A 114 13.99 7.86 -11.75
N ALA A 115 13.67 8.47 -10.59
CA ALA A 115 14.65 9.10 -9.72
C ALA A 115 15.66 8.09 -9.12
N LYS A 116 15.22 6.85 -8.81
CA LYS A 116 16.10 5.77 -8.37
C LYS A 116 17.03 5.31 -9.50
N LEU A 117 16.54 5.21 -10.73
CA LEU A 117 17.34 4.84 -11.91
C LEU A 117 18.42 5.90 -12.21
N GLU A 118 18.07 7.19 -12.20
CA GLU A 118 19.03 8.29 -12.38
C GLU A 118 20.12 8.27 -11.30
N LYS A 119 19.75 8.01 -10.04
CA LYS A 119 20.71 7.85 -8.94
C LYS A 119 21.64 6.65 -9.14
N LEU A 120 21.12 5.52 -9.65
CA LEU A 120 21.93 4.35 -9.98
C LEU A 120 22.91 4.64 -11.12
N GLU A 121 22.49 5.35 -12.16
CA GLU A 121 23.34 5.75 -13.29
C GLU A 121 24.52 6.65 -12.82
N ILE A 122 24.26 7.57 -11.87
CA ILE A 122 25.31 8.40 -11.26
C ILE A 122 26.29 7.52 -10.45
N LEU A 123 25.78 6.57 -9.67
CA LEU A 123 26.63 5.65 -8.89
C LEU A 123 27.46 4.72 -9.78
N GLU A 124 26.92 4.25 -10.91
CA GLU A 124 27.64 3.44 -11.89
C GLU A 124 28.80 4.21 -12.53
N LYS A 125 28.57 5.47 -12.94
CA LYS A 125 29.61 6.38 -13.43
C LYS A 125 30.71 6.61 -12.40
N GLU A 126 30.35 6.75 -11.13
CA GLU A 126 31.29 6.90 -10.02
C GLU A 126 32.10 5.62 -9.74
N CYS A 127 31.46 4.45 -9.76
CA CYS A 127 32.15 3.16 -9.68
C CYS A 127 33.18 2.99 -10.80
N PHE A 128 32.84 3.35 -12.04
CA PHE A 128 33.77 3.31 -13.17
C PHE A 128 34.95 4.29 -12.98
N ARG A 129 34.68 5.52 -12.53
CA ARG A 129 35.70 6.54 -12.22
C ARG A 129 36.68 6.07 -11.14
N LEU A 130 36.15 5.49 -10.05
CA LEU A 130 36.95 4.93 -8.97
C LEU A 130 37.77 3.72 -9.43
N SER A 131 37.19 2.80 -10.22
CA SER A 131 37.88 1.63 -10.75
C SER A 131 39.05 2.00 -11.68
N ASN A 132 38.88 3.02 -12.54
CA ASN A 132 39.98 3.54 -13.36
C ASN A 132 41.09 4.19 -12.51
N THR A 133 40.72 4.89 -11.43
CA THR A 133 41.67 5.50 -10.50
C THR A 133 42.45 4.43 -9.72
N GLN A 134 41.74 3.38 -9.25
CA GLN A 134 42.33 2.22 -8.58
C GLN A 134 43.32 1.50 -9.50
N ARG A 135 42.94 1.17 -10.74
CA ARG A 135 43.83 0.53 -11.73
C ARG A 135 45.11 1.35 -11.95
N THR A 136 44.97 2.67 -12.10
CA THR A 136 46.11 3.59 -12.26
C THR A 136 47.04 3.57 -11.04
N ALA A 137 46.49 3.48 -9.82
CA ALA A 137 47.25 3.37 -8.59
C ALA A 137 47.95 2.00 -8.45
N GLU A 138 47.25 0.90 -8.77
CA GLU A 138 47.80 -0.47 -8.78
C GLU A 138 48.98 -0.58 -9.76
N ASP A 139 48.84 -0.06 -10.98
CA ASP A 139 49.92 -0.07 -11.97
C ASP A 139 51.10 0.82 -11.53
N LYS A 140 50.84 1.90 -10.78
CA LYS A 140 51.90 2.72 -10.18
C LYS A 140 52.62 2.01 -9.05
N ILE A 141 51.92 1.22 -8.24
CA ILE A 141 52.50 0.40 -7.18
C ILE A 141 53.42 -0.67 -7.81
N LYS A 142 52.94 -1.42 -8.81
CA LYS A 142 53.75 -2.42 -9.53
C LYS A 142 55.06 -1.84 -10.08
N GLN A 143 55.01 -0.63 -10.69
CA GLN A 143 56.20 0.08 -11.16
C GLN A 143 57.18 0.46 -10.04
N LEU A 144 56.69 0.75 -8.84
CA LEU A 144 57.54 1.09 -7.68
C LEU A 144 58.11 -0.17 -7.02
N GLU A 145 57.35 -1.26 -6.97
CA GLU A 145 57.80 -2.58 -6.52
C GLU A 145 58.93 -3.14 -7.41
N GLU A 146 58.80 -3.00 -8.74
CA GLU A 146 59.84 -3.38 -9.69
C GLU A 146 61.15 -2.61 -9.44
N LYS A 147 61.07 -1.27 -9.37
CA LYS A 147 62.22 -0.41 -9.05
C LYS A 147 62.83 -0.68 -7.68
N LEU A 148 62.01 -1.03 -6.69
CA LEU A 148 62.51 -1.41 -5.37
C LEU A 148 63.38 -2.68 -5.45
N ARG A 149 62.95 -3.70 -6.20
CA ARG A 149 63.77 -4.92 -6.40
C ARG A 149 65.07 -4.65 -7.16
N GLU A 150 65.06 -3.75 -8.14
CA GLU A 150 66.28 -3.31 -8.82
C GLU A 150 67.26 -2.62 -7.85
N GLU A 151 66.76 -1.69 -7.05
CA GLU A 151 67.50 -0.95 -6.02
C GLU A 151 68.02 -1.86 -4.89
N GLU A 152 67.28 -2.89 -4.50
CA GLU A 152 67.73 -3.93 -3.56
C GLU A 152 68.85 -4.78 -4.17
N HIS A 153 68.72 -5.19 -5.43
CA HIS A 153 69.75 -5.93 -6.15
C HIS A 153 71.06 -5.12 -6.27
N GLN A 154 70.96 -3.83 -6.60
CA GLN A 154 72.11 -2.92 -6.64
C GLN A 154 72.78 -2.75 -5.28
N ARG A 155 72.00 -2.58 -4.19
CA ARG A 155 72.55 -2.54 -2.82
C ARG A 155 73.29 -3.83 -2.47
N LYS A 156 72.76 -4.98 -2.86
CA LYS A 156 73.41 -6.29 -2.63
C LYS A 156 74.75 -6.38 -3.37
N LEU A 157 74.81 -6.01 -4.65
CA LEU A 157 76.06 -5.98 -5.42
C LEU A 157 77.12 -5.05 -4.80
N ILE A 158 76.71 -3.89 -4.26
CA ILE A 158 77.61 -2.97 -3.56
C ILE A 158 78.10 -3.59 -2.24
N GLN A 159 77.22 -4.24 -1.48
CA GLN A 159 77.56 -4.94 -0.24
C GLN A 159 78.56 -6.09 -0.49
N ASP A 160 78.31 -6.92 -1.50
CA ASP A 160 79.20 -8.02 -1.89
C ASP A 160 80.59 -7.50 -2.30
N LYS A 161 80.64 -6.41 -3.06
CA LYS A 161 81.90 -5.74 -3.45
C LYS A 161 82.63 -5.13 -2.24
N ALA A 162 81.90 -4.55 -1.28
CA ALA A 162 82.48 -4.03 -0.05
C ALA A 162 83.04 -5.15 0.84
N ALA A 163 82.36 -6.30 0.93
CA ALA A 163 82.83 -7.49 1.65
C ALA A 163 84.08 -8.11 0.98
N GLN A 164 84.13 -8.15 -0.35
CA GLN A 164 85.33 -8.56 -1.09
C GLN A 164 86.52 -7.63 -0.79
N LEU A 165 86.29 -6.31 -0.79
CA LEU A 165 87.33 -5.33 -0.46
C LEU A 165 87.80 -5.44 0.99
N GLN A 166 86.90 -5.62 1.97
CA GLN A 166 87.29 -5.87 3.37
C GLN A 166 88.10 -7.16 3.50
N THR A 167 87.69 -8.24 2.83
CA THR A 167 88.41 -9.52 2.84
C THR A 167 89.81 -9.37 2.22
N GLY A 168 89.93 -8.66 1.10
CA GLY A 168 91.21 -8.35 0.47
C GLY A 168 92.11 -7.47 1.36
N LEU A 169 91.54 -6.49 2.07
CA LEU A 169 92.28 -5.68 3.05
C LEU A 169 92.74 -6.50 4.26
N GLU A 170 91.92 -7.42 4.76
CA GLU A 170 92.28 -8.33 5.85
C GLU A 170 93.44 -9.26 5.44
N ILE A 171 93.37 -9.86 4.25
CA ILE A 171 94.46 -10.69 3.69
C ILE A 171 95.73 -9.84 3.54
N ASN A 172 95.64 -8.64 2.98
CA ASN A 172 96.79 -7.73 2.86
C ASN A 172 97.36 -7.33 4.23
N ARG A 173 96.53 -7.16 5.27
CA ARG A 173 96.96 -6.89 6.65
C ARG A 173 97.68 -8.10 7.25
N MET A 174 97.15 -9.31 7.05
CA MET A 174 97.82 -10.53 7.51
C MET A 174 99.19 -10.67 6.85
N LEU A 175 99.27 -10.54 5.51
CA LEU A 175 100.54 -10.60 4.76
C LEU A 175 101.56 -9.55 5.24
N THR A 176 101.15 -8.29 5.43
CA THR A 176 102.07 -7.25 5.92
C THR A 176 102.49 -7.48 7.38
N SER A 177 101.59 -7.98 8.23
CA SER A 177 101.93 -8.37 9.61
C SER A 177 102.88 -9.57 9.69
N SER A 178 102.81 -10.51 8.73
CA SER A 178 103.75 -11.64 8.64
C SER A 178 105.16 -11.25 8.19
N VAL A 179 105.32 -10.09 7.53
CA VAL A 179 106.63 -9.54 7.14
C VAL A 179 107.22 -8.64 8.23
N SER A 180 106.38 -8.07 9.11
CA SER A 180 106.79 -7.14 10.18
C SER A 180 106.88 -7.81 11.55
N SER A 181 107.89 -8.65 11.76
CA SER A 181 108.31 -9.05 13.12
C SER A 181 109.56 -8.27 13.55
N GLN A 182 109.40 -7.30 14.46
CA GLN A 182 110.33 -6.88 15.53
C GLN A 182 109.84 -5.61 16.25
N ASN A 183 110.18 -5.51 17.55
CA ASN A 183 110.15 -4.31 18.42
C ASN A 183 108.82 -3.91 19.12
N GLU A 184 108.65 -4.48 20.33
CA GLU A 184 108.14 -3.76 21.51
C GLU A 184 109.13 -2.64 21.92
N PRO A 185 108.69 -1.51 22.54
CA PRO A 185 108.96 -1.41 23.98
C PRO A 185 107.95 -0.62 24.85
N THR A 186 107.93 -1.02 26.13
CA THR A 186 107.18 -0.44 27.26
C THR A 186 107.69 0.93 27.77
N LYS A 187 106.80 1.84 28.26
CA LYS A 187 106.76 2.47 29.63
C LYS A 187 106.25 3.94 29.78
N LYS A 188 105.34 4.11 30.75
CA LYS A 188 105.22 5.18 31.80
C LYS A 188 104.65 6.60 31.53
N SER A 189 103.42 6.78 32.05
CA SER A 189 102.95 7.86 32.98
C SER A 189 102.74 9.32 32.55
N ARG A 190 101.52 9.84 32.79
CA ARG A 190 101.26 10.97 33.74
C ARG A 190 99.77 11.04 34.18
N LYS A 191 99.50 11.53 35.39
CA LYS A 191 98.15 11.74 35.95
C LYS A 191 97.58 13.12 35.56
N LYS A 192 96.27 13.20 35.28
CA LYS A 192 95.39 14.36 35.58
C LYS A 192 94.02 13.84 36.06
N LYS A 193 93.40 14.53 37.01
CA LYS A 193 92.12 14.17 37.67
C LYS A 193 90.95 14.99 37.10
N ILE A 194 89.73 14.60 37.55
CA ILE A 194 88.40 15.24 37.43
C ILE A 194 87.70 14.86 36.11
N ALA A 195 86.44 14.40 36.05
CA ALA A 195 85.39 14.21 37.09
C ALA A 195 84.77 12.79 37.08
N LYS A 196 83.57 12.63 37.67
CA LYS A 196 82.59 11.54 37.43
C LYS A 196 81.29 12.17 36.93
N VAL A 197 80.63 11.59 35.94
CA VAL A 197 79.14 11.52 35.85
C VAL A 197 78.79 10.17 35.24
N THR A 198 77.83 9.46 35.82
CA THR A 198 77.47 8.09 35.42
C THR A 198 76.10 8.07 34.71
N CYS A 199 76.03 7.34 33.60
CA CYS A 199 74.86 6.64 33.04
C CYS A 199 73.53 7.40 32.84
N LYS A 200 73.10 7.50 31.57
CA LYS A 200 71.84 6.86 31.10
C LYS A 200 71.79 6.79 29.56
N PHE A 201 71.02 5.83 29.06
CA PHE A 201 70.69 5.64 27.65
C PHE A 201 70.05 6.90 27.02
N VAL A 202 70.28 7.14 25.73
CA VAL A 202 69.24 7.04 24.66
C VAL A 202 69.85 7.43 23.30
N ILE A 203 69.56 6.57 22.33
CA ILE A 203 69.63 6.68 20.86
C ILE A 203 69.69 8.12 20.31
N PHE A 204 70.79 8.47 19.62
CA PHE A 204 70.74 9.39 18.46
C PHE A 204 71.95 9.23 17.52
N PHE A 205 71.78 8.45 16.46
CA PHE A 205 72.65 8.53 15.27
C PHE A 205 71.75 8.87 14.09
N LEU A 206 71.86 10.10 13.60
CA LEU A 206 72.13 10.44 12.20
C LEU A 206 71.94 11.96 12.00
N PHE A 207 73.00 12.62 11.54
CA PHE A 207 73.03 14.06 11.29
C PHE A 207 73.34 14.31 9.81
N SER A 208 72.50 15.12 9.16
CA SER A 208 72.65 15.65 7.78
C SER A 208 72.57 14.60 6.64
N SER A 209 71.80 14.80 5.56
CA SER A 209 71.59 16.07 4.85
C SER A 209 70.39 16.02 3.90
N LEU A 210 69.50 17.01 3.95
CA LEU A 210 68.97 17.61 2.71
C LEU A 210 68.40 19.02 2.96
N LYS A 211 68.78 19.97 2.10
CA LYS A 211 68.20 21.31 2.03
C LYS A 211 66.86 21.25 1.30
N SER A 212 65.82 21.92 1.82
CA SER A 212 65.19 23.08 1.17
C SER A 212 64.05 23.62 2.02
N ALA A 213 63.94 24.94 2.12
CA ALA A 213 62.85 25.61 2.83
C ALA A 213 61.70 25.93 1.88
N SER A 214 60.49 25.50 2.21
CA SER A 214 59.26 26.15 1.72
C SER A 214 58.13 25.99 2.74
N SER A 215 57.50 27.13 3.05
CA SER A 215 56.30 27.41 3.85
C SER A 215 55.64 26.30 4.69
N SER A 216 55.55 26.56 6.01
CA SER A 216 54.77 25.79 6.99
C SER A 216 53.26 25.88 6.77
N HIS A 217 52.52 24.82 7.12
CA HIS A 217 51.29 24.90 7.92
C HIS A 217 51.05 23.57 8.68
N SER A 218 50.49 23.67 9.90
CA SER A 218 50.52 22.65 10.95
C SER A 218 49.79 21.32 10.65
N VAL A 219 50.40 20.20 11.07
CA VAL A 219 49.81 18.84 11.03
C VAL A 219 49.35 18.35 12.43
N SER A 220 49.37 19.20 13.47
CA SER A 220 49.00 18.80 14.85
C SER A 220 47.49 18.80 15.16
N ALA A 221 46.63 19.24 14.25
CA ALA A 221 45.19 19.42 14.52
C ALA A 221 44.31 18.17 14.35
N ASN A 222 44.79 17.11 13.70
CA ASN A 222 43.90 16.04 13.21
C ASN A 222 43.58 14.92 14.21
N VAL A 223 44.41 14.69 15.24
CA VAL A 223 44.23 13.53 16.13
C VAL A 223 43.01 13.67 17.04
N GLN A 224 42.73 14.89 17.54
CA GLN A 224 41.53 15.14 18.36
C GLN A 224 40.24 15.10 17.52
N SER A 225 40.27 15.56 16.27
CA SER A 225 39.12 15.52 15.36
C SER A 225 38.70 14.09 15.01
N VAL A 226 39.66 13.24 14.63
CA VAL A 226 39.41 11.82 14.32
C VAL A 226 38.88 11.07 15.55
N LEU A 227 39.45 11.32 16.73
CA LEU A 227 38.98 10.70 17.97
C LEU A 227 37.56 11.15 18.36
N HIS A 228 37.21 12.41 18.12
CA HIS A 228 35.85 12.93 18.33
C HIS A 228 34.82 12.29 17.38
N ILE A 229 35.17 12.12 16.10
CA ILE A 229 34.31 11.45 15.10
C ILE A 229 34.11 9.96 15.44
N MET A 230 35.16 9.28 15.93
CA MET A 230 35.05 7.88 16.38
C MET A 230 34.22 7.73 17.66
N LYS A 231 34.25 8.70 18.57
CA LYS A 231 33.55 8.63 19.87
C LYS A 231 32.02 8.79 19.77
N HIS A 232 31.50 9.30 18.66
CA HIS A 232 30.06 9.56 18.45
C HIS A 232 29.37 8.64 17.42
N ARG A 233 29.96 7.47 17.10
CA ARG A 233 29.28 6.39 16.38
C ARG A 233 29.16 5.14 17.24
N SER A 234 28.01 5.01 17.92
CA SER A 234 27.58 3.72 18.47
C SER A 234 27.12 2.77 17.34
N PRO A 235 27.18 1.45 17.53
CA PRO A 235 27.29 0.52 16.41
C PRO A 235 25.96 -0.16 16.01
N CYS A 236 25.71 -0.28 14.71
CA CYS A 236 24.81 -1.29 14.16
C CYS A 236 25.56 -2.12 13.11
N VAL A 237 25.81 -3.38 13.43
CA VAL A 237 26.51 -4.36 12.60
C VAL A 237 25.52 -5.47 12.26
N LEU A 238 25.49 -5.86 10.97
CA LEU A 238 24.79 -7.01 10.38
C LEU A 238 23.26 -7.13 10.61
N SER A 239 22.53 -7.09 9.49
CA SER A 239 22.08 -8.37 8.92
C SER A 239 22.21 -8.34 7.39
N ARG A 240 22.59 -9.47 6.79
CA ARG A 240 22.71 -9.67 5.34
C ARG A 240 22.29 -11.11 5.01
N CYS A 241 21.07 -11.27 4.52
CA CYS A 241 20.63 -12.33 3.60
C CYS A 241 19.89 -11.56 2.48
N VAL A 242 20.41 -11.54 1.24
CA VAL A 242 20.38 -12.60 0.22
C VAL A 242 18.97 -12.82 -0.33
N GLU A 243 18.87 -12.71 -1.65
CA GLU A 243 17.65 -12.49 -2.45
C GLU A 243 16.85 -13.78 -2.69
N ALA A 244 15.55 -13.60 -2.95
CA ALA A 244 14.78 -14.42 -3.90
C ALA A 244 13.57 -13.62 -4.42
N ASP A 245 13.47 -13.53 -5.76
CA ASP A 245 12.26 -13.18 -6.53
C ASP A 245 11.12 -14.19 -6.27
N GLU A 246 9.84 -13.98 -6.63
CA GLU A 246 9.08 -12.84 -7.15
C GLU A 246 7.58 -13.12 -6.84
N HIS A 247 6.78 -12.12 -6.48
CA HIS A 247 5.45 -11.80 -7.05
C HIS A 247 4.53 -10.97 -6.12
N ARG A 248 3.59 -10.27 -6.76
CA ARG A 248 2.67 -9.26 -6.21
C ARG A 248 1.60 -9.97 -5.33
N ILE A 249 0.98 -9.34 -4.33
CA ILE A 249 0.20 -8.09 -4.39
C ILE A 249 0.23 -7.37 -3.03
N SER A 250 0.52 -6.05 -3.04
CA SER A 250 0.11 -5.16 -1.96
C SER A 250 -0.29 -3.82 -2.56
N ARG A 251 -1.33 -3.18 -1.99
CA ARG A 251 -1.84 -1.89 -2.49
C ARG A 251 -2.47 -1.07 -1.34
N ARG A 252 -1.99 0.18 -1.21
CA ARG A 252 -2.52 1.29 -0.40
C ARG A 252 -2.46 1.15 1.13
N THR A 253 -1.32 1.54 1.67
CA THR A 253 -1.32 2.42 2.85
C THR A 253 -1.56 3.88 2.42
N THR A 254 -2.23 4.64 3.28
CA THR A 254 -2.64 6.03 2.99
C THR A 254 -1.50 7.03 3.26
N ALA A 255 -1.29 7.96 2.33
CA ALA A 255 -0.21 8.94 2.43
C ALA A 255 -0.51 10.06 3.45
N CYS A 256 0.08 9.97 4.64
CA CYS A 256 0.19 11.11 5.56
C CYS A 256 1.20 12.14 5.02
N LYS A 257 0.71 13.34 4.73
CA LYS A 257 1.53 14.46 4.23
C LYS A 257 2.28 15.13 5.38
N SER A 258 3.60 14.96 5.43
CA SER A 258 4.46 15.76 6.32
C SER A 258 5.09 16.92 5.54
N ALA A 259 4.46 18.09 5.62
CA ALA A 259 5.09 19.33 5.18
C ALA A 259 6.17 19.75 6.20
N SER A 260 7.37 20.06 5.71
CA SER A 260 8.47 20.51 6.57
C SER A 260 8.18 21.88 7.19
N SER A 261 8.58 22.08 8.44
CA SER A 261 8.87 23.41 8.97
C SER A 261 10.07 23.33 9.91
N CYS A 262 11.15 24.02 9.52
CA CYS A 262 12.34 24.18 10.33
C CYS A 262 12.04 25.12 11.50
N SER A 263 12.35 24.70 12.73
CA SER A 263 12.56 25.61 13.86
C SER A 263 13.52 24.97 14.86
N THR A 264 14.34 25.81 15.49
CA THR A 264 15.51 25.40 16.28
C THR A 264 15.18 24.94 17.70
N SER A 265 16.06 24.08 18.24
CA SER A 265 16.14 23.66 19.64
C SER A 265 14.87 23.01 20.24
N SER A 266 14.59 21.79 19.80
CA SER A 266 13.88 20.79 20.60
C SER A 266 14.89 19.89 21.33
N SER A 267 14.47 19.33 22.46
CA SER A 267 15.27 18.47 23.33
C SER A 267 15.43 17.06 22.74
N VAL A 268 16.44 16.30 23.19
CA VAL A 268 16.62 14.88 22.80
C VAL A 268 15.38 14.03 23.12
N THR A 269 14.61 14.44 24.11
CA THR A 269 13.31 13.85 24.50
C THR A 269 12.17 14.10 23.51
N ASP A 270 12.21 15.16 22.72
CA ASP A 270 11.18 15.44 21.70
C ASP A 270 11.34 14.50 20.51
N ASN A 271 12.56 14.40 19.96
CA ASN A 271 12.90 13.44 18.89
C ASN A 271 12.64 11.97 19.30
N LEU A 272 12.78 11.64 20.59
CA LEU A 272 12.44 10.32 21.13
C LEU A 272 10.91 10.09 21.17
N SER A 273 10.14 11.15 21.41
CA SER A 273 8.67 11.10 21.44
C SER A 273 8.09 10.99 20.03
N ASP A 274 8.67 11.69 19.05
CA ASP A 274 8.32 11.54 17.62
C ASP A 274 8.57 10.09 17.13
N LEU A 275 9.69 9.49 17.53
CA LEU A 275 10.00 8.08 17.21
C LEU A 275 9.04 7.10 17.91
N LEU A 276 8.66 7.39 19.15
CA LEU A 276 7.66 6.59 19.87
C LEU A 276 6.31 6.63 19.12
N LEU A 277 5.87 7.82 18.72
CA LEU A 277 4.63 8.04 17.99
C LEU A 277 4.62 7.25 16.67
N ALA A 278 5.69 7.36 15.88
CA ALA A 278 5.81 6.64 14.60
C ALA A 278 5.68 5.11 14.76
N ILE A 279 6.29 4.52 15.79
CA ILE A 279 6.19 3.07 16.04
C ILE A 279 4.81 2.69 16.60
N GLN A 280 4.13 3.59 17.32
CA GLN A 280 2.74 3.38 17.73
C GLN A 280 1.78 3.42 16.54
N ASP A 281 1.98 4.32 15.58
CA ASP A 281 1.20 4.40 14.35
C ASP A 281 1.42 3.16 13.46
N GLU A 282 2.68 2.71 13.30
CA GLU A 282 3.02 1.44 12.62
C GLU A 282 2.36 0.22 13.28
N LEU A 283 2.33 0.18 14.62
CA LEU A 283 1.66 -0.91 15.35
C LEU A 283 0.13 -0.85 15.18
N GLY A 284 -0.45 0.34 15.08
CA GLY A 284 -1.86 0.54 14.72
C GLY A 284 -2.18 0.03 13.32
N GLN A 285 -1.32 0.34 12.34
CA GLN A 285 -1.44 -0.14 10.95
C GLN A 285 -1.37 -1.68 10.88
N MET A 286 -0.38 -2.30 11.51
CA MET A 286 -0.30 -3.78 11.57
C MET A 286 -1.48 -4.41 12.31
N SER A 287 -2.05 -3.74 13.32
CA SER A 287 -3.25 -4.23 14.02
C SER A 287 -4.48 -4.23 13.11
N PHE A 288 -4.58 -3.28 12.19
CA PHE A 288 -5.62 -3.25 11.16
C PHE A 288 -5.42 -4.39 10.14
N GLU A 289 -4.19 -4.58 9.66
CA GLU A 289 -3.82 -5.67 8.74
C GLU A 289 -4.08 -7.06 9.36
N HIS A 290 -3.83 -7.23 10.67
CA HIS A 290 -4.12 -8.46 11.40
C HIS A 290 -5.62 -8.78 11.40
N GLN A 291 -6.47 -7.77 11.62
CA GLN A 291 -7.93 -7.94 11.59
C GLN A 291 -8.45 -8.18 10.16
N GLU A 292 -7.79 -7.62 9.14
CA GLU A 292 -8.13 -7.86 7.73
C GLU A 292 -7.73 -9.27 7.28
N LEU A 293 -6.52 -9.74 7.59
CA LEU A 293 -6.06 -11.10 7.30
C LEU A 293 -6.96 -12.16 7.97
N LEU A 294 -7.32 -11.98 9.25
CA LEU A 294 -8.28 -12.85 9.94
C LEU A 294 -9.62 -12.96 9.20
N LYS A 295 -10.11 -11.84 8.66
CA LYS A 295 -11.34 -11.81 7.87
C LYS A 295 -11.17 -12.55 6.53
N GLN A 296 -10.05 -12.35 5.84
CA GLN A 296 -9.75 -13.04 4.58
C GLN A 296 -9.63 -14.56 4.76
N ILE A 297 -9.02 -15.02 5.85
CA ILE A 297 -8.95 -16.45 6.25
C ILE A 297 -10.36 -17.03 6.42
N GLN A 298 -11.25 -16.31 7.09
CA GLN A 298 -12.63 -16.73 7.34
C GLN A 298 -13.52 -16.73 6.07
N GLU A 299 -13.30 -15.78 5.15
CA GLU A 299 -14.06 -15.68 3.89
C GLU A 299 -13.56 -16.67 2.81
N THR A 300 -12.33 -17.17 2.93
CA THR A 300 -11.69 -18.01 1.90
C THR A 300 -12.05 -19.49 2.01
N GLN A 301 -12.68 -20.03 0.96
CA GLN A 301 -13.05 -21.45 0.87
C GLN A 301 -11.92 -22.37 0.39
N ASN A 302 -10.90 -21.84 -0.31
CA ASN A 302 -9.75 -22.62 -0.79
C ASN A 302 -8.75 -22.87 0.36
N CYS A 303 -8.42 -24.14 0.62
CA CYS A 303 -7.50 -24.52 1.70
C CYS A 303 -6.08 -24.01 1.48
N GLU A 304 -5.54 -24.05 0.26
CA GLU A 304 -4.16 -23.61 -0.02
C GLU A 304 -3.98 -22.12 0.28
N VAL A 305 -4.92 -21.29 -0.20
CA VAL A 305 -4.93 -19.84 0.06
C VAL A 305 -5.16 -19.54 1.55
N ARG A 306 -5.92 -20.38 2.26
CA ARG A 306 -6.11 -20.23 3.71
C ARG A 306 -4.80 -20.49 4.47
N GLU A 307 -4.10 -21.57 4.16
CA GLU A 307 -2.80 -21.89 4.75
C GLU A 307 -1.74 -20.80 4.42
N ASP A 308 -1.80 -20.19 3.24
CA ASP A 308 -0.94 -19.06 2.86
C ASP A 308 -1.22 -17.83 3.74
N LEU A 309 -2.48 -17.43 3.88
CA LEU A 309 -2.92 -16.29 4.70
C LEU A 309 -2.64 -16.53 6.20
N GLU A 310 -2.80 -17.76 6.69
CA GLU A 310 -2.45 -18.13 8.06
C GLU A 310 -0.94 -17.95 8.33
N ARG A 311 -0.07 -18.31 7.38
CA ARG A 311 1.38 -18.05 7.49
C ARG A 311 1.72 -16.56 7.44
N GLU A 312 1.01 -15.77 6.65
CA GLU A 312 1.17 -14.31 6.62
C GLU A 312 0.75 -13.67 7.96
N LEU A 313 -0.38 -14.10 8.53
CA LEU A 313 -0.85 -13.68 9.85
C LEU A 313 0.18 -13.99 10.94
N ASP A 314 0.76 -15.19 10.90
CA ASP A 314 1.81 -15.66 11.81
C ASP A 314 3.10 -14.82 11.71
N CYS A 315 3.43 -14.35 10.51
CA CYS A 315 4.54 -13.43 10.25
C CYS A 315 4.23 -12.02 10.76
N LEU A 316 3.00 -11.53 10.58
CA LEU A 316 2.56 -10.22 11.04
C LEU A 316 2.54 -10.13 12.58
N VAL A 317 2.04 -11.16 13.27
CA VAL A 317 2.06 -11.26 14.74
C VAL A 317 3.49 -11.11 15.29
N LYS A 318 4.46 -11.81 14.70
CA LYS A 318 5.88 -11.70 15.10
C LYS A 318 6.43 -10.27 14.90
N GLN A 319 5.97 -9.55 13.87
CA GLN A 319 6.34 -8.13 13.70
C GLN A 319 5.67 -7.22 14.74
N MET A 320 4.39 -7.46 15.07
CA MET A 320 3.68 -6.76 16.14
C MET A 320 4.36 -6.93 17.50
N GLU A 321 4.79 -8.14 17.85
CA GLU A 321 5.59 -8.43 19.05
C GLU A 321 6.90 -7.65 19.07
N ILE A 322 7.68 -7.72 17.99
CA ILE A 322 8.95 -6.99 17.84
C ILE A 322 8.77 -5.47 17.97
N LYS A 323 7.67 -4.92 17.46
CA LYS A 323 7.34 -3.48 17.57
C LYS A 323 6.85 -3.13 18.98
N GLY A 324 6.09 -4.01 19.64
CA GLY A 324 5.76 -3.90 21.07
C GLY A 324 7.01 -3.89 21.97
N GLU A 325 8.02 -4.72 21.66
CA GLU A 325 9.32 -4.66 22.32
C GLU A 325 10.05 -3.32 22.06
N GLN A 326 10.01 -2.80 20.84
CA GLN A 326 10.63 -1.51 20.50
C GLN A 326 9.99 -0.36 21.30
N ILE A 327 8.66 -0.30 21.37
CA ILE A 327 7.92 0.65 22.22
C ILE A 327 8.32 0.47 23.69
N SER A 328 8.41 -0.75 24.18
CA SER A 328 8.79 -1.04 25.58
C SER A 328 10.21 -0.56 25.91
N LYS A 329 11.16 -0.78 24.99
CA LYS A 329 12.55 -0.29 25.11
C LYS A 329 12.59 1.24 25.06
N LEU A 330 11.87 1.88 24.13
CA LEU A 330 11.82 3.34 24.00
C LEU A 330 11.15 4.01 25.21
N LYS A 331 10.00 3.51 25.69
CA LYS A 331 9.36 3.98 26.93
C LYS A 331 10.27 3.83 28.14
N LYS A 332 11.04 2.73 28.24
CA LYS A 332 12.06 2.55 29.29
C LYS A 332 13.19 3.58 29.18
N HIS A 333 13.65 3.91 27.96
CA HIS A 333 14.63 4.97 27.75
C HIS A 333 14.06 6.36 28.08
N GLN A 334 12.81 6.65 27.70
CA GLN A 334 12.12 7.90 28.04
C GLN A 334 11.95 8.03 29.55
N ALA A 335 11.50 6.98 30.24
CA ALA A 335 11.41 6.94 31.70
C ALA A 335 12.78 7.05 32.39
N SER A 336 13.86 6.53 31.78
CA SER A 336 15.23 6.66 32.32
C SER A 336 15.85 8.05 32.06
N ALA A 337 15.40 8.76 31.02
CA ALA A 337 15.75 10.16 30.79
C ALA A 337 14.94 11.09 31.72
N LEU A 338 13.68 10.74 31.99
CA LEU A 338 12.79 11.46 32.90
C LEU A 338 13.05 11.14 34.38
N SER A 339 13.68 10.02 34.75
CA SER A 339 14.01 9.71 36.15
C SER A 339 15.10 10.62 36.76
N GLY A 340 15.68 11.53 35.97
CA GLY A 340 16.43 12.68 36.47
C GLY A 340 15.54 13.81 37.04
N ASN A 341 14.26 13.85 36.66
CA ASN A 341 13.24 14.81 37.11
C ASN A 341 11.95 14.09 37.49
N SER A 342 11.80 13.80 38.78
CA SER A 342 10.59 13.19 39.37
C SER A 342 9.29 13.85 38.89
N ILE A 343 8.38 13.05 38.34
CA ILE A 343 6.94 12.98 38.68
C ILE A 343 6.33 11.73 38.03
N TYR A 344 5.40 11.08 38.73
CA TYR A 344 4.62 9.96 38.23
C TYR A 344 3.73 10.38 37.06
N LEU A 345 3.74 9.63 35.96
CA LEU A 345 2.55 9.44 35.14
C LEU A 345 2.25 7.95 35.01
N GLU A 346 1.07 7.54 35.49
CA GLU A 346 0.44 6.30 35.05
C GLU A 346 0.21 6.36 33.54
N CYS A 347 0.52 5.28 32.84
CA CYS A 347 0.18 5.13 31.43
C CYS A 347 -0.55 3.80 31.25
N THR A 348 -1.88 3.91 31.27
CA THR A 348 -2.86 2.89 30.87
C THR A 348 -2.39 2.14 29.61
N VAL A 349 -2.42 0.81 29.69
CA VAL A 349 -2.27 -0.05 28.50
C VAL A 349 -3.45 0.24 27.57
N PRO A 350 -3.24 0.52 26.26
CA PRO A 350 -4.34 0.63 25.32
C PRO A 350 -5.11 -0.69 25.28
N LEU A 351 -6.43 -0.62 25.53
CA LEU A 351 -7.28 -1.80 25.79
C LEU A 351 -7.19 -2.90 24.70
N GLY A 352 -6.86 -2.53 23.45
CA GLY A 352 -6.69 -3.49 22.36
C GLY A 352 -5.58 -4.53 22.54
N PHE A 353 -4.56 -4.31 23.39
CA PHE A 353 -3.56 -5.37 23.67
C PHE A 353 -4.10 -6.48 24.58
N GLN A 354 -5.07 -6.17 25.44
CA GLN A 354 -5.73 -7.18 26.27
C GLN A 354 -6.62 -8.08 25.40
N ASP A 355 -7.37 -7.51 24.46
CA ASP A 355 -8.28 -8.25 23.58
C ASP A 355 -7.53 -9.14 22.58
N ILE A 356 -6.43 -8.68 21.98
CA ILE A 356 -5.61 -9.50 21.05
C ILE A 356 -5.06 -10.74 21.76
N GLN A 357 -4.55 -10.60 23.00
CA GLN A 357 -3.97 -11.73 23.74
C GLN A 357 -5.06 -12.74 24.17
N VAL A 358 -6.26 -12.28 24.50
CA VAL A 358 -7.43 -13.14 24.78
C VAL A 358 -7.95 -13.84 23.52
N GLN A 359 -7.97 -13.15 22.37
CA GLN A 359 -8.33 -13.77 21.08
C GLN A 359 -7.31 -14.82 20.66
N GLN A 360 -6.01 -14.61 20.93
CA GLN A 360 -4.96 -15.57 20.63
C GLN A 360 -5.06 -16.85 21.49
N GLU A 361 -5.33 -16.71 22.81
CA GLU A 361 -5.64 -17.86 23.68
C GLU A 361 -6.91 -18.59 23.23
N THR A 362 -7.93 -17.86 22.78
CA THR A 362 -9.19 -18.44 22.27
C THR A 362 -8.98 -19.20 20.95
N TYR A 363 -8.15 -18.67 20.04
CA TYR A 363 -7.81 -19.31 18.76
C TYR A 363 -6.98 -20.57 18.97
N LEU A 364 -5.93 -20.52 19.81
CA LEU A 364 -5.12 -21.69 20.16
C LEU A 364 -5.94 -22.79 20.84
N LYS A 365 -6.98 -22.43 21.61
CA LYS A 365 -7.90 -23.38 22.22
C LYS A 365 -8.81 -24.05 21.19
N HIS A 366 -9.39 -23.29 20.25
CA HIS A 366 -10.17 -23.84 19.14
C HIS A 366 -9.35 -24.76 18.22
N VAL A 367 -8.10 -24.39 17.89
CA VAL A 367 -7.20 -25.23 17.09
C VAL A 367 -6.83 -26.53 17.84
N SER A 368 -6.64 -26.46 19.15
CA SER A 368 -6.38 -27.64 20.00
C SER A 368 -7.59 -28.59 20.05
N ASP A 369 -8.80 -28.06 20.23
CA ASP A 369 -10.03 -28.86 20.31
C ASP A 369 -10.38 -29.49 18.94
N SER A 370 -10.10 -28.82 17.82
CA SER A 370 -10.35 -29.34 16.46
C SER A 370 -9.46 -30.53 16.05
N ASN A 371 -8.32 -30.75 16.72
CA ASN A 371 -7.40 -31.85 16.41
C ASN A 371 -7.77 -33.18 17.10
N THR A 372 -8.91 -33.25 17.79
CA THR A 372 -9.32 -34.43 18.58
C THR A 372 -10.55 -35.15 18.02
N HIS A 373 -10.67 -35.27 16.70
CA HIS A 373 -11.59 -36.20 16.06
C HIS A 373 -10.87 -37.12 15.06
N PRO A 374 -10.81 -38.45 15.28
CA PRO A 374 -10.23 -39.36 14.31
C PRO A 374 -11.11 -39.39 13.06
N CYS A 375 -10.49 -39.23 11.90
CA CYS A 375 -11.15 -39.34 10.61
C CYS A 375 -11.63 -40.78 10.38
N LEU A 376 -12.88 -41.06 10.74
CA LEU A 376 -13.54 -42.34 10.45
C LEU A 376 -13.89 -42.39 8.97
N CYS A 377 -13.00 -42.99 8.17
CA CYS A 377 -13.34 -43.46 6.84
C CYS A 377 -14.47 -44.50 6.96
N LEU A 378 -15.67 -44.15 6.49
CA LEU A 378 -16.76 -45.10 6.31
C LEU A 378 -16.66 -45.73 4.92
N GLU A 379 -16.38 -47.03 4.88
CA GLU A 379 -16.57 -47.87 3.71
C GLU A 379 -18.06 -48.21 3.51
N SER A 380 -18.45 -48.39 2.25
CA SER A 380 -19.63 -49.17 1.80
C SER A 380 -21.03 -48.58 2.12
N ASN A 381 -22.10 -48.80 1.34
CA ASN A 381 -22.28 -49.77 0.25
C ASN A 381 -23.36 -49.36 -0.79
N ASP A 382 -23.34 -50.05 -1.92
CA ASP A 382 -24.32 -50.21 -3.02
C ASP A 382 -25.80 -49.78 -2.85
N GLY A 383 -26.46 -49.37 -3.96
CA GLY A 383 -27.93 -49.26 -3.98
C GLY A 383 -28.67 -48.71 -5.22
N LEU A 384 -28.61 -49.39 -6.37
CA LEU A 384 -29.70 -49.62 -7.36
C LEU A 384 -30.73 -48.52 -7.79
N ASN A 385 -30.92 -48.47 -9.13
CA ASN A 385 -32.18 -48.30 -9.91
C ASN A 385 -32.77 -46.91 -10.29
N SER A 386 -32.99 -46.77 -11.62
CA SER A 386 -33.97 -45.93 -12.36
C SER A 386 -33.84 -44.40 -12.22
N PHE A 387 -33.98 -43.60 -13.28
CA PHE A 387 -34.68 -43.79 -14.57
C PHE A 387 -33.81 -43.42 -15.79
#